data_AF-A0A357ZK89-F1
#
_entry.id   AF-A0A357ZK89-F1
#
_cell.length_a   1.000
_cell.length_b   1.000
_cell.length_c   1.000
_cell.angle_alpha   90.00
_cell.angle_beta   90.00
_cell.angle_gamma   90.00
#
_symmetry.space_group_name_H-M   'P 1'
#
loop_
_entity.id
_entity.type
_entity.pdbx_description
1 polymer ?
#
loop_
_entity_poly.entity_id
_entity_poly.type
_entity_poly.pdbx_seq_one_letter_code
_entity_poly.pdbx_strand_id
1 'polypeptide(L)'
;LVGSRVLQSESALGSVTVICLAAAAVFVAAALWQGPAWPKSLSGWLAILGLSGIATVVAMLAFFAGLTRLPAADAATASTLEPVMTVILATLLFDEPLGWPKCLGGLIIIAALIVLARQRE
;
A
#
# COMPACT_ATOMS: atom_id res chain seq x y z
N LEU A 1 14.30 9.48 12.32
CA LEU A 1 13.57 8.26 12.75
C LEU A 1 12.81 8.52 14.06
N VAL A 2 11.83 9.43 14.06
CA VAL A 2 10.93 9.63 15.23
C VAL A 2 9.75 8.65 15.13
N GLY A 3 9.19 8.47 13.93
CA GLY A 3 8.09 7.53 13.69
C GLY A 3 8.41 6.08 14.05
N SER A 4 9.61 5.58 13.74
CA SER A 4 9.98 4.19 14.07
C SER A 4 10.12 3.93 15.57
N ARG A 5 10.41 4.96 16.39
CA ARG A 5 10.47 4.83 17.86
C ARG A 5 9.08 4.85 18.48
N VAL A 6 8.18 5.69 17.97
CA VAL A 6 6.77 5.77 18.43
C VAL A 6 5.98 4.52 18.04
N LEU A 7 6.27 3.93 16.87
CA LEU A 7 5.64 2.70 16.39
C LEU A 7 6.05 1.44 17.15
N GLN A 8 7.18 1.46 17.87
CA GLN A 8 7.65 0.31 18.66
C GLN A 8 7.04 0.26 20.07
N SER A 9 6.48 1.38 20.55
CA SER A 9 5.82 1.46 21.86
C SER A 9 4.31 1.27 21.80
N GLU A 10 3.72 1.34 20.61
CA GLU A 10 2.27 1.31 20.39
C GLU A 10 1.83 0.04 19.65
N SER A 11 0.61 -0.42 19.94
CA SER A 11 0.05 -1.57 19.22
C SER A 11 -0.13 -1.23 17.73
N ALA A 12 0.13 -2.20 16.84
CA ALA A 12 -0.10 -2.05 15.40
C ALA A 12 -1.51 -1.52 15.09
N LEU A 13 -2.50 -1.98 15.85
CA LEU A 13 -3.90 -1.58 15.69
C LEU A 13 -4.12 -0.09 15.99
N GLY A 14 -3.47 0.45 17.03
CA GLY A 14 -3.52 1.87 17.37
C GLY A 14 -2.94 2.74 16.26
N SER A 15 -1.79 2.33 15.71
CA SER A 15 -1.12 3.03 14.61
C SER A 15 -1.97 3.06 13.34
N VAL A 16 -2.53 1.91 12.94
CA VAL A 16 -3.45 1.83 11.79
C VAL A 16 -4.69 2.69 12.01
N THR A 17 -5.27 2.66 13.21
CA THR A 17 -6.47 3.44 13.54
C THR A 17 -6.20 4.94 13.39
N VAL A 18 -5.10 5.44 13.93
CA VAL A 18 -4.74 6.87 13.83
C VAL A 18 -4.53 7.28 12.37
N ILE A 19 -3.80 6.50 11.58
CA ILE A 19 -3.55 6.81 10.17
C ILE A 19 -4.87 6.80 9.38
N CYS A 20 -5.71 5.79 9.56
CA CYS A 20 -7.00 5.69 8.86
C CYS A 20 -7.95 6.83 9.24
N LEU A 21 -8.02 7.22 10.52
CA LEU A 21 -8.84 8.34 10.96
C LEU A 21 -8.33 9.69 10.44
N ALA A 22 -7.01 9.90 10.44
CA ALA A 22 -6.42 11.12 9.88
C ALA A 22 -6.70 11.23 8.37
N ALA A 23 -6.52 10.14 7.61
CA ALA A 23 -6.85 10.10 6.19
C ALA A 23 -8.36 10.34 5.96
N ALA A 24 -9.23 9.69 6.75
CA ALA A 24 -10.67 9.88 6.66
C ALA A 24 -11.06 11.34 6.92
N ALA A 25 -10.48 12.00 7.93
CA ALA A 25 -10.74 13.41 8.20
C ALA A 25 -10.37 14.31 7.02
N VAL A 26 -9.21 14.08 6.39
CA VAL A 26 -8.76 14.83 5.21
C VAL A 26 -9.71 14.61 4.03
N PHE A 27 -10.05 13.35 3.73
CA PHE A 27 -10.92 13.04 2.59
C PHE A 27 -12.37 13.50 2.80
N VAL A 28 -12.88 13.45 4.04
CA VAL A 28 -14.20 14.00 4.37
C VAL A 28 -14.20 15.51 4.22
N ALA A 29 -13.18 16.22 4.71
CA ALA A 29 -13.08 17.68 4.52
C ALA A 29 -13.03 18.05 3.03
N ALA A 30 -12.25 17.31 2.23
CA ALA A 30 -12.20 17.49 0.79
C ALA A 30 -13.56 17.21 0.10
N ALA A 31 -14.28 16.18 0.54
CA ALA A 31 -15.60 15.84 0.02
C ALA A 31 -16.67 16.88 0.40
N LEU A 32 -16.60 17.45 1.60
CA LEU A 32 -17.49 18.55 2.01
C LEU A 32 -17.23 19.83 1.20
N TRP A 33 -15.98 20.06 0.79
CA TRP A 33 -15.61 21.21 -0.04
C TRP A 33 -16.03 21.04 -1.51
N GLN A 34 -15.76 19.88 -2.10
CA GLN A 34 -15.97 19.63 -3.53
C GLN A 34 -17.37 19.07 -3.86
N GLY A 35 -18.10 18.62 -2.84
CA GLY A 35 -19.33 17.84 -2.98
C GLY A 35 -19.02 16.32 -3.00
N PRO A 36 -19.72 15.51 -2.20
CA PRO A 36 -19.46 14.08 -2.14
C PRO A 36 -19.95 13.37 -3.41
N ALA A 37 -19.05 12.61 -4.05
CA ALA A 37 -19.37 11.77 -5.19
C ALA A 37 -19.70 10.34 -4.73
N TRP A 38 -20.97 10.09 -4.45
CA TRP A 38 -21.43 8.77 -4.02
C TRP A 38 -21.45 7.77 -5.18
N PRO A 39 -21.06 6.49 -4.95
CA PRO A 39 -21.22 5.45 -5.95
C PRO A 39 -22.68 5.25 -6.31
N LYS A 40 -22.97 5.17 -7.61
CA LYS A 40 -24.32 4.93 -8.12
C LYS A 40 -24.64 3.44 -8.33
N SER A 41 -23.63 2.58 -8.20
CA SER A 41 -23.75 1.14 -8.47
C SER A 41 -23.26 0.30 -7.29
N LEU A 42 -23.78 -0.92 -7.20
CA LEU A 42 -23.30 -1.92 -6.24
C LEU A 42 -21.81 -2.23 -6.45
N SER A 43 -21.36 -2.28 -7.71
CA SER A 43 -19.94 -2.48 -8.03
C SER A 43 -19.05 -1.36 -7.49
N GLY A 44 -19.51 -0.11 -7.51
CA GLY A 44 -18.78 1.01 -6.93
C GLY A 44 -18.68 0.92 -5.40
N TRP A 45 -19.74 0.50 -4.73
CA TRP A 45 -19.71 0.23 -3.28
C TRP A 45 -18.79 -0.94 -2.92
N LEU A 46 -18.82 -2.03 -3.68
CA LEU A 46 -17.90 -3.14 -3.51
C LEU A 46 -16.44 -2.72 -3.74
N ALA A 47 -16.18 -1.85 -4.73
CA ALA A 47 -14.85 -1.30 -4.95
C ALA A 47 -14.37 -0.45 -3.77
N ILE A 48 -15.23 0.39 -3.20
CA ILE A 48 -14.89 1.16 -1.99
C ILE A 48 -14.59 0.24 -0.81
N LEU A 49 -15.40 -0.80 -0.58
CA LEU A 49 -15.17 -1.77 0.50
C LEU A 49 -13.89 -2.57 0.28
N GLY A 50 -13.60 -2.99 -0.95
CA GLY A 50 -12.35 -3.66 -1.30
C GLY A 50 -11.13 -2.75 -1.07
N LEU A 51 -11.21 -1.50 -1.49
CA LEU A 51 -10.10 -0.55 -1.35
C LEU A 51 -9.85 -0.15 0.12
N SER A 52 -10.91 0.17 0.86
CA SER A 52 -10.81 0.55 2.28
C SER A 52 -10.46 -0.65 3.17
N GLY A 53 -11.14 -1.78 3.00
CA GLY A 53 -10.90 -2.96 3.83
C GLY A 53 -9.59 -3.67 3.48
N ILE A 54 -9.46 -4.14 2.23
CA ILE A 54 -8.35 -5.00 1.81
C ILE A 54 -7.10 -4.17 1.54
N ALA A 55 -7.20 -3.21 0.61
CA ALA A 55 -6.03 -2.45 0.16
C ALA A 55 -5.50 -1.46 1.21
N THR A 56 -6.31 -1.06 2.19
CA THR A 56 -5.88 -0.14 3.26
C THR A 56 -5.73 -0.86 4.60
N VAL A 57 -6.82 -1.29 5.24
CA VAL A 57 -6.76 -1.83 6.61
C VAL A 57 -5.94 -3.12 6.68
N VAL A 58 -6.25 -4.13 5.86
CA VAL A 58 -5.54 -5.42 5.88
C VAL A 58 -4.07 -5.24 5.47
N ALA A 59 -3.80 -4.46 4.42
CA ALA A 59 -2.44 -4.18 3.97
C ALA A 59 -1.59 -3.49 5.06
N MET A 60 -2.13 -2.47 5.74
CA MET A 60 -1.40 -1.79 6.82
C MET A 60 -1.21 -2.69 8.03
N LEU A 61 -2.21 -3.48 8.43
CA LEU A 61 -2.04 -4.46 9.50
C LEU A 61 -0.94 -5.48 9.16
N ALA A 62 -0.90 -5.98 7.94
CA ALA A 62 0.15 -6.89 7.47
C ALA A 62 1.53 -6.21 7.47
N PHE A 63 1.61 -4.94 7.05
CA PHE A 63 2.85 -4.16 7.06
C PHE A 63 3.37 -3.96 8.49
N PHE A 64 2.52 -3.51 9.42
CA PHE A 64 2.89 -3.35 10.82
C PHE A 64 3.23 -4.68 11.50
N ALA A 65 2.49 -5.75 11.19
CA ALA A 65 2.84 -7.10 11.65
C ALA A 65 4.22 -7.53 11.11
N GLY A 66 4.54 -7.20 9.86
CA GLY A 66 5.86 -7.40 9.27
C GLY A 66 6.96 -6.65 10.05
N LEU A 67 6.72 -5.39 10.41
CA LEU A 67 7.63 -4.57 11.22
C LEU A 67 7.87 -5.13 12.63
N THR A 68 6.93 -5.90 13.21
CA THR A 68 7.17 -6.58 14.50
C THR A 68 8.08 -7.80 14.38
N ARG A 69 8.26 -8.34 13.16
CA ARG A 69 9.01 -9.58 12.90
C ARG A 69 10.30 -9.37 12.13
N LEU A 70 10.43 -8.23 11.45
CA LEU A 70 11.55 -7.87 10.60
C LEU A 70 12.13 -6.52 11.04
N PRO A 71 13.46 -6.34 10.97
CA PRO A 71 14.07 -5.02 11.02
C PRO A 71 13.40 -4.08 10.01
N ALA A 72 13.19 -2.81 10.38
CA ALA A 72 12.51 -1.84 9.52
C ALA A 72 13.18 -1.68 8.13
N ALA A 73 14.49 -1.92 8.05
CA ALA A 73 15.23 -1.92 6.79
C ALA A 73 14.80 -3.05 5.85
N ASP A 74 14.55 -4.25 6.38
CA ASP A 74 14.14 -5.42 5.61
C ASP A 74 12.67 -5.32 5.19
N ALA A 75 11.81 -4.81 6.08
CA ALA A 75 10.42 -4.49 5.72
C ALA A 75 10.36 -3.45 4.59
N ALA A 76 11.21 -2.41 4.64
CA ALA A 76 11.30 -1.43 3.56
C ALA A 76 11.79 -2.06 2.24
N THR A 77 12.76 -2.97 2.29
CA THR A 77 13.19 -3.74 1.10
C THR A 77 12.06 -4.62 0.58
N ALA A 78 11.28 -5.27 1.44
CA ALA A 78 10.12 -6.04 1.01
C ALA A 78 9.05 -5.14 0.35
N SER A 79 8.80 -3.92 0.86
CA SER A 79 7.89 -2.95 0.24
C SER A 79 8.34 -2.53 -1.16
N THR A 80 9.62 -2.59 -1.48
CA THR A 80 10.07 -2.28 -2.85
C THR A 80 9.63 -3.32 -3.89
N LEU A 81 9.08 -4.48 -3.49
CA LEU A 81 8.40 -5.44 -4.38
C LEU A 81 6.98 -5.01 -4.77
N GLU A 82 6.41 -4.00 -4.10
CA GLU A 82 5.06 -3.51 -4.34
C GLU A 82 4.76 -3.17 -5.82
N PRO A 83 5.67 -2.53 -6.59
CA PRO A 83 5.42 -2.26 -8.01
C PRO A 83 5.31 -3.55 -8.85
N VAL A 84 6.11 -4.57 -8.52
CA VAL A 84 6.08 -5.87 -9.22
C VAL A 84 4.73 -6.55 -8.96
N MET A 85 4.32 -6.61 -7.70
CA MET A 85 3.01 -7.14 -7.31
C MET A 85 1.86 -6.35 -7.93
N THR A 86 1.98 -5.02 -8.02
CA THR A 86 0.99 -4.15 -8.65
C THR A 86 0.80 -4.50 -10.12
N VAL A 87 1.88 -4.69 -10.89
CA VAL A 87 1.80 -5.08 -12.31
C VAL A 87 1.16 -6.47 -12.48
N ILE A 88 1.53 -7.42 -11.62
CA ILE A 88 0.96 -8.77 -11.63
C ILE A 88 -0.54 -8.70 -11.33
N LEU A 89 -0.94 -8.05 -10.24
CA LEU A 89 -2.35 -7.90 -9.87
C LEU A 89 -3.15 -7.12 -10.92
N ALA A 90 -2.55 -6.10 -11.54
CA ALA A 90 -3.22 -5.35 -12.59
C ALA A 90 -3.54 -6.22 -13.81
N THR A 91 -2.58 -7.05 -14.21
CA THR A 91 -2.75 -8.01 -15.30
C THR A 91 -3.82 -9.06 -14.96
N LEU A 92 -3.78 -9.61 -13.74
CA LEU A 92 -4.69 -10.69 -13.33
C LEU A 92 -6.12 -10.23 -13.04
N LEU A 93 -6.30 -9.05 -12.45
CA LEU A 93 -7.60 -8.57 -11.96
C LEU A 93 -8.31 -7.65 -12.93
N PHE A 94 -7.56 -6.86 -13.71
CA PHE A 94 -8.12 -5.86 -14.63
C PHE A 94 -7.93 -6.24 -16.10
N ASP A 95 -7.39 -7.44 -16.36
CA ASP A 95 -7.10 -7.97 -17.71
C ASP A 95 -6.26 -6.98 -18.55
N GLU A 96 -5.43 -6.19 -17.87
CA GLU A 96 -4.59 -5.20 -18.53
C GLU A 96 -3.45 -5.90 -19.28
N PRO A 97 -3.34 -5.76 -20.61
CA PRO A 97 -2.31 -6.46 -21.36
C PRO A 97 -0.91 -6.01 -20.93
N LEU A 98 -0.03 -7.00 -20.73
CA LEU A 98 1.40 -6.82 -20.50
C LEU A 98 2.08 -6.42 -21.82
N GLY A 99 1.93 -5.15 -22.19
CA GLY A 99 2.68 -4.58 -23.31
C GLY A 99 4.17 -4.51 -23.01
N TRP A 100 4.98 -4.50 -24.07
CA TRP A 100 6.44 -4.38 -23.96
C TRP A 100 6.95 -3.30 -23.01
N PRO A 101 6.36 -2.08 -22.96
CA PRO A 101 6.78 -1.05 -22.03
C PRO A 101 6.63 -1.44 -20.54
N LYS A 102 5.55 -2.16 -20.19
CA LYS A 102 5.31 -2.62 -18.80
C LYS A 102 6.32 -3.69 -18.40
N CYS A 103 6.66 -4.61 -19.31
CA CYS A 103 7.68 -5.63 -19.08
C CYS A 103 9.06 -5.00 -18.86
N LEU A 104 9.43 -4.02 -19.68
CA LEU A 104 10.70 -3.31 -19.53
C LEU A 104 10.76 -2.53 -18.21
N GLY A 105 9.69 -1.82 -17.85
CA GLY A 105 9.58 -1.15 -16.55
C GLY A 105 9.71 -2.12 -15.37
N GLY A 106 9.02 -3.26 -15.42
CA GLY A 106 9.10 -4.31 -14.40
C GLY A 106 10.52 -4.88 -14.25
N LEU A 107 11.21 -5.13 -15.36
CA LEU A 107 12.62 -5.56 -15.37
C LEU A 107 13.54 -4.52 -14.72
N ILE A 108 13.36 -3.24 -15.00
CA ILE A 108 14.15 -2.15 -14.40
C ILE A 108 13.94 -2.11 -12.88
N ILE A 109 12.71 -2.28 -12.41
CA ILE A 109 12.38 -2.31 -10.98
C ILE A 109 13.08 -3.50 -10.31
N ILE A 110 12.97 -4.70 -10.90
CA ILE A 110 13.64 -5.91 -10.37
C ILE A 110 15.16 -5.74 -10.34
N ALA A 111 15.76 -5.13 -11.38
CA ALA A 111 17.19 -4.87 -11.40
C ALA A 111 17.60 -3.90 -10.28
N ALA A 112 16.85 -2.80 -10.10
CA ALA A 112 17.09 -1.84 -9.02
C ALA A 112 16.97 -2.50 -7.63
N LEU A 113 15.99 -3.39 -7.44
CA LEU A 113 15.82 -4.19 -6.23
C LEU A 113 17.04 -5.03 -5.91
N ILE A 114 17.55 -5.77 -6.90
CA ILE A 114 18.72 -6.63 -6.73
C ILE A 114 19.96 -5.80 -6.35
N VAL A 115 20.16 -4.65 -6.99
CA VAL A 115 21.26 -3.74 -6.66
C VAL A 115 21.13 -3.21 -5.23
N LEU A 116 19.94 -2.76 -4.85
CA LEU A 116 19.68 -2.22 -3.51
C LEU A 116 19.88 -3.28 -2.42
N ALA A 117 19.42 -4.52 -2.67
CA ALA A 117 19.60 -5.63 -1.75
C ALA A 117 21.09 -5.97 -1.56
N ARG A 118 21.88 -5.99 -2.64
CA ARG A 118 23.32 -6.30 -2.59
C ARG A 118 24.19 -5.20 -1.99
N GLN A 119 23.79 -3.93 -2.06
CA GLN A 119 24.53 -2.83 -1.43
C GLN A 119 24.39 -2.79 0.10
N ARG A 120 23.48 -3.60 0.66
CA ARG A 120 23.18 -3.64 2.10
C ARG A 120 23.81 -4.82 2.83
N GLU A 121 24.34 -5.79 2.10
CA GLU A 121 25.24 -6.85 2.61
C GLU A 121 26.67 -6.31 2.75
#